data_AF-E3N9J9-F1
#
_entry.id   AF-E3N9J9-F1
#
_cell.length_a   1.000
_cell.length_b   1.000
_cell.length_c   1.000
_cell.angle_alpha   90.00
_cell.angle_beta   90.00
_cell.angle_gamma   90.00
#
_symmetry.space_group_name_H-M   'P 1'
#
loop_
_entity.id
_entity.type
_entity.pdbx_description
1 polymer ?
#
loop_
_entity_poly.entity_id
_entity_poly.type
_entity_poly.pdbx_seq_one_letter_code
_entity_poly.pdbx_strand_id
1 'polypeptide(L)'
;MKHSTARPPRDVISHVSPKSRKIRKSTSAERREKEKVTNRLRQLVAAEEDADQYELVLATIAHIRELQAQLSGKENSLPAGFEHFFTSSASVSPSTSRPETPASSPESSPTSSV
;
A
#
# COMPACT_ATOMS: atom_id res chain seq x y z
N MET A 1 -47.43 -52.16 -7.38
CA MET A 1 -46.61 -51.16 -6.66
C MET A 1 -46.44 -51.60 -5.22
N LYS A 2 -45.20 -51.86 -4.77
CA LYS A 2 -44.86 -52.16 -3.37
C LYS A 2 -43.67 -51.26 -3.02
N HIS A 3 -43.86 -50.29 -2.14
CA HIS A 3 -42.80 -49.36 -1.73
C HIS A 3 -42.13 -49.92 -0.47
N SER A 4 -41.04 -50.67 -0.63
CA SER A 4 -40.18 -51.07 0.49
C SER A 4 -39.30 -49.89 0.89
N THR A 5 -39.60 -49.28 2.03
CA THR A 5 -38.73 -48.27 2.66
C THR A 5 -37.58 -48.96 3.39
N ALA A 6 -36.54 -49.34 2.65
CA ALA A 6 -35.28 -49.76 3.24
C ALA A 6 -34.52 -48.52 3.72
N ARG A 7 -34.41 -48.36 5.05
CA ARG A 7 -33.62 -47.31 5.69
C ARG A 7 -32.14 -47.54 5.37
N PRO A 8 -31.37 -46.54 4.90
CA PRO A 8 -29.93 -46.73 4.72
C PRO A 8 -29.28 -46.92 6.09
N PRO A 9 -28.25 -47.77 6.21
CA PRO A 9 -27.54 -47.96 7.47
C PRO A 9 -26.94 -46.62 7.91
N ARG A 10 -27.32 -46.17 9.11
CA ARG A 10 -26.75 -45.00 9.78
C ARG A 10 -25.25 -45.18 9.87
N ASP A 11 -24.53 -44.25 9.22
CA ASP A 11 -23.23 -43.73 9.62
C ASP A 11 -22.36 -44.74 10.38
N VAL A 12 -21.77 -45.69 9.64
CA VAL A 12 -20.46 -46.19 10.02
C VAL A 12 -19.52 -45.00 9.81
N ILE A 13 -19.41 -44.14 10.83
CA ILE A 13 -18.29 -43.22 10.94
C ILE A 13 -17.08 -44.14 11.02
N SER A 14 -16.50 -44.41 9.85
CA SER A 14 -15.21 -45.07 9.70
C SER A 14 -14.29 -44.35 10.66
N HIS A 15 -13.92 -45.04 11.73
CA HIS A 15 -12.90 -44.61 12.66
C HIS A 15 -11.59 -44.59 11.87
N VAL A 16 -11.40 -43.55 11.06
CA VAL A 16 -10.07 -43.13 10.64
C VAL A 16 -9.33 -42.93 11.94
N SER A 17 -8.49 -43.93 12.24
CA SER A 17 -7.57 -43.96 13.37
C SER A 17 -7.06 -42.55 13.61
N PRO A 18 -7.03 -42.05 14.86
CA PRO A 18 -6.32 -40.83 15.18
C PRO A 18 -4.83 -41.14 15.01
N LYS A 19 -4.36 -41.28 13.77
CA LYS A 19 -2.98 -41.05 13.41
C LYS A 19 -2.75 -39.62 13.82
N SER A 20 -2.19 -39.48 15.02
CA SER A 20 -1.81 -38.23 15.67
C SER A 20 -1.38 -37.27 14.58
N ARG A 21 -2.25 -36.30 14.27
CA ARG A 21 -1.90 -35.20 13.39
C ARG A 21 -0.85 -34.43 14.18
N LYS A 22 0.40 -34.87 14.08
CA LYS A 22 1.55 -34.29 14.75
C LYS A 22 1.65 -32.91 14.13
N ILE A 23 1.09 -31.92 14.83
CA ILE A 23 1.24 -30.52 14.46
C ILE A 23 2.75 -30.31 14.46
N ARG A 24 3.33 -30.16 13.27
CA ARG A 24 4.77 -30.02 13.13
C ARG A 24 5.11 -28.69 13.80
N LYS A 25 5.96 -28.73 14.81
CA LYS A 25 6.52 -27.51 15.40
C LYS A 25 7.15 -26.70 14.29
N SER A 26 6.97 -25.39 14.32
CA SER A 26 7.61 -24.49 13.37
C SER A 26 9.12 -24.73 13.36
N THR A 27 9.67 -24.80 12.15
CA THR A 27 11.12 -24.96 11.97
C THR A 27 11.85 -23.67 12.36
N SER A 28 13.14 -23.74 12.65
CA SER A 28 13.92 -22.52 12.93
C SER A 28 13.92 -21.54 11.75
N ALA A 29 13.90 -22.05 10.51
CA ALA A 29 13.85 -21.21 9.31
C ALA A 29 12.52 -20.45 9.24
N GLU A 30 11.41 -21.14 9.46
CA GLU A 30 10.06 -20.57 9.46
C GLU A 30 9.89 -19.50 10.56
N ARG A 31 10.49 -19.70 11.73
CA ARG A 31 10.48 -18.69 12.80
C ARG A 31 11.21 -17.41 12.40
N ARG A 32 12.40 -17.54 11.81
CA ARG A 32 13.19 -16.39 11.33
C ARG A 32 12.47 -15.63 10.21
N GLU A 33 11.82 -16.35 9.31
CA GLU A 33 11.03 -15.75 8.24
C GLU A 33 9.85 -14.97 8.82
N LYS A 34 9.11 -15.57 9.75
CA LYS A 34 7.99 -14.89 10.43
C LYS A 34 8.46 -13.60 11.11
N GLU A 35 9.57 -13.67 11.85
CA GLU A 35 10.15 -12.51 12.52
C GLU A 35 10.56 -11.40 11.54
N LYS A 36 11.19 -11.77 10.43
CA LYS A 36 11.54 -10.83 9.35
C LYS A 36 10.30 -10.13 8.79
N VAL A 37 9.22 -10.88 8.53
CA VAL A 37 7.96 -10.32 8.02
C VAL A 37 7.34 -9.37 9.04
N THR A 38 7.26 -9.80 10.31
CA THR A 38 6.71 -8.98 11.40
C THR A 38 7.50 -7.69 11.57
N ASN A 39 8.83 -7.74 11.60
CA ASN A 39 9.67 -6.54 11.71
C ASN A 39 9.51 -5.61 10.51
N ARG A 40 9.39 -6.17 9.30
CA ARG A 40 9.14 -5.34 8.12
C ARG A 40 7.79 -4.64 8.18
N LEU A 41 6.75 -5.33 8.66
CA LEU A 41 5.43 -4.71 8.84
C LEU A 41 5.50 -3.57 9.86
N ARG A 42 6.15 -3.78 11.02
CA ARG A 42 6.33 -2.73 12.04
C ARG A 42 6.97 -1.47 11.45
N GLN A 43 8.03 -1.63 10.66
CA GLN A 43 8.69 -0.51 9.99
C GLN A 43 7.77 0.23 9.00
N LEU A 44 6.96 -0.50 8.23
CA LEU A 44 6.08 0.10 7.23
C LEU A 44 4.95 0.90 7.87
N VAL A 45 4.39 0.42 8.98
CA VAL A 45 3.27 1.08 9.68
C VAL A 45 3.73 1.97 10.84
N ALA A 46 5.05 2.16 11.01
CA ALA A 46 5.66 2.86 12.14
C ALA A 46 5.12 2.39 13.52
N ALA A 47 4.89 1.09 13.67
CA ALA A 47 4.40 0.51 14.93
C ALA A 47 5.55 0.26 15.92
N GLU A 48 5.23 0.37 17.21
CA GLU A 48 6.16 0.08 18.31
C GLU A 48 6.66 -1.38 18.26
N GLU A 49 7.87 -1.61 18.77
CA GLU A 49 8.55 -2.92 18.74
C GLU A 49 7.79 -4.00 19.53
N ASP A 50 7.07 -3.59 20.58
CA ASP A 50 6.33 -4.47 21.48
C ASP A 50 4.83 -4.56 21.14
N ALA A 51 4.36 -3.90 20.08
CA ALA A 51 2.94 -3.93 19.73
C ALA A 51 2.45 -5.36 19.47
N ASP A 52 1.24 -5.66 19.95
CA ASP A 52 0.58 -6.95 19.78
C ASP A 52 0.40 -7.32 18.31
N GLN A 53 0.47 -8.62 17.98
CA GLN A 53 0.32 -9.08 16.58
C GLN A 53 -1.03 -8.69 15.97
N TYR A 54 -2.09 -8.66 16.77
CA TYR A 54 -3.41 -8.26 16.31
C TYR A 54 -3.44 -6.76 15.94
N GLU A 55 -2.94 -5.91 16.82
CA GLU A 55 -2.84 -4.46 16.61
C GLU A 55 -1.95 -4.13 15.40
N LEU A 56 -0.81 -4.81 15.26
CA LEU A 56 0.07 -4.67 14.11
C LEU A 56 -0.65 -4.97 12.78
N VAL A 57 -1.48 -6.01 12.76
CA VAL A 57 -2.27 -6.38 11.57
C VAL A 57 -3.36 -5.34 11.31
N LEU A 58 -4.06 -4.85 12.33
CA LEU A 58 -5.06 -3.79 12.18
C LEU A 58 -4.44 -2.50 11.63
N ALA A 59 -3.31 -2.06 12.19
CA ALA A 59 -2.56 -0.91 11.71
C ALA A 59 -2.12 -1.10 10.25
N THR A 60 -1.66 -2.30 9.88
CA THR A 60 -1.32 -2.64 8.50
C THR A 60 -2.52 -2.53 7.56
N ILE A 61 -3.69 -3.02 7.96
CA ILE A 61 -4.92 -2.92 7.16
C ILE A 61 -5.33 -1.44 6.99
N ALA A 62 -5.25 -0.65 8.06
CA ALA A 62 -5.55 0.79 8.00
C ALA A 62 -4.62 1.52 7.03
N HIS A 63 -3.31 1.26 7.11
CA HIS A 63 -2.33 1.85 6.21
C HIS A 63 -2.56 1.46 4.74
N ILE A 64 -2.91 0.20 4.46
CA ILE A 64 -3.25 -0.22 3.09
C ILE A 64 -4.47 0.54 2.56
N ARG A 65 -5.51 0.73 3.39
CA ARG A 65 -6.70 1.47 2.98
C ARG A 65 -6.39 2.94 2.69
N GLU A 66 -5.56 3.56 3.51
CA GLU A 66 -5.08 4.92 3.28
C GLU A 66 -4.31 5.03 1.96
N LEU A 67 -3.36 4.13 1.69
CA LEU A 67 -2.63 4.09 0.42
C LEU A 67 -3.57 3.89 -0.78
N GLN A 68 -4.57 3.00 -0.64
CA GLN A 68 -5.59 2.81 -1.68
C GLN A 68 -6.40 4.08 -1.93
N ALA A 69 -6.72 4.83 -0.88
CA ALA A 69 -7.47 6.08 -0.98
C ALA A 69 -6.64 7.17 -1.68
N GLN A 70 -5.35 7.30 -1.31
CA GLN A 70 -4.38 8.20 -1.97
C GLN A 70 -4.25 7.88 -3.47
N LEU A 71 -4.13 6.60 -3.84
CA LEU A 71 -4.07 6.16 -5.23
C LEU A 71 -5.37 6.38 -6.01
N SER A 72 -6.52 6.35 -5.32
CA SER A 72 -7.83 6.58 -5.95
C SER A 72 -8.09 8.05 -6.32
N GLY A 73 -7.22 8.97 -5.88
CA GLY A 73 -7.28 10.39 -6.26
C GLY A 73 -8.44 11.19 -5.65
N LYS A 74 -9.28 10.58 -4.79
CA LYS A 74 -10.45 11.25 -4.18
C LYS A 74 -10.10 12.20 -3.04
N GLU A 75 -8.89 12.10 -2.48
CA GLU A 75 -8.51 12.80 -1.23
C GLU A 75 -7.53 13.96 -1.49
N ASN A 76 -7.07 14.11 -2.75
CA ASN A 76 -6.20 15.20 -3.17
C ASN A 76 -6.97 16.46 -3.61
N SER A 77 -8.30 16.42 -3.61
CA SER A 77 -9.10 17.64 -3.76
C SER A 77 -9.09 18.40 -2.44
N LEU A 78 -8.84 19.71 -2.50
CA LEU A 78 -9.01 20.58 -1.34
C LEU A 78 -10.43 20.39 -0.76
N PRO A 79 -10.62 20.52 0.56
CA PRO A 79 -11.95 20.51 1.14
C PRO A 79 -12.86 21.50 0.42
N ALA A 80 -14.10 21.11 0.13
CA ALA A 80 -15.06 21.99 -0.54
C ALA A 80 -15.13 23.36 0.19
N GLY A 81 -14.79 24.44 -0.52
CA GLY A 81 -14.73 25.80 0.03
C GLY A 81 -13.32 26.33 0.33
N PHE A 82 -12.27 25.50 0.30
CA PHE A 82 -10.89 25.95 0.50
C PHE A 82 -10.18 26.46 -0.77
N GLU A 83 -10.77 26.26 -1.94
CA GLU A 83 -10.25 26.74 -3.24
C GLU A 83 -9.98 28.26 -3.25
N HIS A 84 -10.83 29.04 -2.55
CA HIS A 84 -10.73 30.50 -2.54
C HIS A 84 -9.46 31.01 -1.83
N PHE A 85 -8.92 30.27 -0.86
CA PHE A 85 -7.72 30.69 -0.11
C PHE A 85 -6.45 30.62 -0.96
N PHE A 86 -6.36 29.66 -1.89
CA PHE A 86 -5.21 29.52 -2.79
C PHE A 86 -5.35 30.41 -4.04
N THR A 87 -6.58 30.73 -4.44
CA THR A 87 -6.82 31.62 -5.59
C THR A 87 -6.48 33.08 -5.26
N SER A 88 -6.63 33.50 -4.00
CA SER A 88 -6.35 34.89 -3.57
C SER A 88 -4.88 35.29 -3.54
N SER A 89 -3.92 34.36 -3.64
CA SER A 89 -2.49 34.69 -3.65
C SER A 89 -1.87 34.78 -5.06
N ALA A 90 -2.65 34.52 -6.12
CA ALA A 90 -2.16 34.58 -7.50
C ALA A 90 -2.46 35.91 -8.23
N SER A 91 -2.88 36.98 -7.53
CA SER A 91 -2.96 38.32 -8.13
C SER A 91 -1.65 39.10 -7.96
N VAL A 92 -0.55 38.57 -8.49
CA VAL A 92 0.53 39.43 -8.98
C VAL A 92 0.26 39.58 -10.46
N SER A 93 -0.31 40.71 -10.84
CA SER A 93 -0.45 41.13 -12.23
C SER A 93 0.87 40.86 -12.98
N PRO A 94 0.89 40.15 -14.11
CA PRO A 94 2.04 40.20 -15.00
C PRO A 94 2.00 41.61 -15.61
N SER A 95 2.61 42.58 -14.92
CA SER A 95 2.89 43.87 -15.50
C SER A 95 3.71 43.63 -16.77
N THR A 96 3.12 44.03 -17.87
CA THR A 96 3.70 44.03 -19.20
C THR A 96 4.99 44.87 -19.18
N SER A 97 6.12 44.28 -19.56
CA SER A 97 7.21 45.05 -20.17
C SER A 97 8.19 44.09 -20.84
N ARG A 98 7.85 43.75 -22.08
CA ARG A 98 8.77 43.23 -23.09
C ARG A 98 9.75 44.35 -23.48
N PRO A 99 11.07 44.15 -23.45
CA PRO A 99 11.94 44.76 -24.43
C PRO A 99 12.09 43.78 -25.60
N GLU A 100 11.86 44.29 -26.80
CA GLU A 100 12.06 43.57 -28.04
C GLU A 100 13.52 43.15 -28.18
N THR A 101 13.72 41.89 -28.57
CA THR A 101 14.90 41.46 -29.30
C THR A 101 14.97 42.20 -30.64
N PRO A 102 16.16 42.65 -31.07
CA PRO A 102 16.53 42.54 -32.46
C PRO A 102 17.66 41.51 -32.60
N ALA A 103 17.50 40.69 -33.62
CA ALA A 103 18.40 39.64 -34.05
C ALA A 103 19.78 40.16 -34.46
N SER A 104 20.82 39.35 -34.25
CA SER A 104 21.89 39.14 -35.24
C SER A 104 22.84 38.00 -34.80
N SER A 105 22.75 36.86 -35.49
CA SER A 105 23.88 35.93 -35.72
C SER A 105 24.88 36.60 -36.71
N PRO A 106 26.16 36.16 -36.89
CA PRO A 106 26.65 34.77 -36.77
C PRO A 106 28.06 34.56 -36.13
N GLU A 107 28.31 33.30 -35.79
CA GLU A 107 29.54 32.50 -36.01
C GLU A 107 30.91 33.20 -35.98
N SER A 108 31.80 32.77 -35.05
CA SER A 108 33.22 32.45 -35.29
C SER A 108 33.91 32.00 -33.99
N SER A 109 34.23 30.70 -33.89
CA SER A 109 35.39 30.20 -33.12
C SER A 109 36.68 30.48 -33.94
N PRO A 110 37.92 30.10 -33.55
CA PRO A 110 38.50 29.69 -32.26
C PRO A 110 39.85 30.41 -31.92
N THR A 111 40.32 30.45 -30.68
CA THR A 111 41.78 30.52 -30.32
C THR A 111 41.96 29.90 -28.92
N SER A 112 42.66 28.79 -28.72
CA SER A 112 44.11 28.49 -28.79
C SER A 112 44.97 29.08 -27.66
N SER A 113 45.57 28.14 -26.90
CA SER A 113 46.83 28.21 -26.11
C SER A 113 46.79 29.05 -24.82
N VAL A 114 47.36 28.62 -23.68
CA VAL A 114 48.56 27.80 -23.39
C VAL A 114 48.31 26.89 -22.19
#